data_AF-A0A6C0KAW1-F1
#
_entry.id   AF-A0A6C0KAW1-F1
#
_cell.length_a   1.000
_cell.length_b   1.000
_cell.length_c   1.000
_cell.angle_alpha   90.00
_cell.angle_beta   90.00
_cell.angle_gamma   90.00
#
_symmetry.space_group_name_H-M   'P 1'
#
loop_
_entity.id
_entity.type
_entity.pdbx_description
1 polymer ?
#
loop_
_entity_poly.entity_id
_entity_poly.type
_entity_poly.pdbx_seq_one_letter_code
_entity_poly.pdbx_strand_id
1 'polypeptide(L)'
;MSINESIADKLLTYANEDPVDFTYVGIGSAPRYENPAQMTPEYDQILPSFILDLIFIGSAHAQTVRCYHFDPRFDLNVIKNYVNHKDMGFVYEPFEEKNNIYIFRTNCLELIFIKEFFQHTPVQYPNGPILTEADLKKTDDGLLEALCEITLLHKKHLVVQEFTGTSIQSLFKELYTKSYERNDFKNRILFDITYNTDWGCCVDMAKYKPIYKKDGHFFNFTLATEAELQKLVGTHIKIDEFIGIYFKREYKNTLNNYCVDYRRKLLRNEPGLFLKPEDGVDETTDADTIMGLLQKKLKFYLPILKSVRIIDDFKIQYATDLMTTYHNYDPYKWYDQMEKIVS
;
A
#
# COMPACT_ATOMS: atom_id res chain seq x y z
N MET A 1 -1.90 35.85 23.74
CA MET A 1 -2.76 34.65 23.68
C MET A 1 -2.19 33.78 22.58
N SER A 2 -1.38 32.76 22.91
CA SER A 2 -0.97 31.79 21.90
C SER A 2 -2.18 30.91 21.62
N ILE A 3 -2.61 30.87 20.36
CA ILE A 3 -3.51 29.82 19.90
C ILE A 3 -2.68 28.54 20.07
N ASN A 4 -3.12 27.60 20.89
CA ASN A 4 -2.46 26.29 20.97
C ASN A 4 -2.67 25.60 19.62
N GLU A 5 -1.66 25.66 18.75
CA GLU A 5 -1.62 24.90 17.51
C GLU A 5 -1.75 23.41 17.82
N SER A 6 -2.53 22.68 17.02
CA SER A 6 -2.65 21.23 17.17
C SER A 6 -1.31 20.55 16.88
N ILE A 7 -1.13 19.32 17.35
CA ILE A 7 0.09 18.55 17.03
C ILE A 7 0.23 18.40 15.51
N ALA A 8 -0.87 18.13 14.80
CA ALA A 8 -0.87 18.06 13.34
C ALA A 8 -0.35 19.36 12.70
N ASP A 9 -0.84 20.53 13.13
CA ASP A 9 -0.39 21.83 12.60
C ASP A 9 1.11 22.05 12.82
N LYS A 10 1.63 21.68 14.00
CA LYS A 10 3.06 21.77 14.30
C LYS A 10 3.89 20.84 13.41
N LEU A 11 3.47 19.58 13.26
CA LEU A 11 4.18 18.60 12.44
C LEU A 11 4.20 19.02 10.97
N LEU A 12 3.09 19.56 10.46
CA LEU A 12 2.97 20.07 9.08
C LEU A 12 3.80 21.33 8.86
N THR A 13 3.76 22.29 9.80
CA THR A 13 4.60 23.48 9.76
C THR A 13 6.07 23.08 9.70
N TYR A 14 6.47 22.16 10.58
CA TYR A 14 7.83 21.65 10.63
C TYR A 14 8.24 20.89 9.35
N ALA A 15 7.35 20.05 8.81
CA ALA A 15 7.59 19.34 7.55
C ALA A 15 7.77 20.29 6.35
N ASN A 16 7.06 21.42 6.36
CA ASN A 16 7.09 22.38 5.27
C ASN A 16 8.29 23.34 5.35
N GLU A 17 8.65 23.78 6.56
CA GLU A 17 9.76 24.71 6.78
C GLU A 17 11.14 24.04 6.69
N ASP A 18 11.24 22.77 7.10
CA ASP A 18 12.48 21.99 7.09
C ASP A 18 12.27 20.65 6.36
N PRO A 19 12.15 20.65 5.01
CA PRO A 19 11.87 19.45 4.25
C PRO A 19 13.10 18.52 4.17
N VAL A 20 12.90 17.26 4.52
CA VAL A 20 13.92 16.19 4.41
C VAL A 20 13.82 15.44 3.08
N ASP A 21 14.84 14.67 2.73
CA ASP A 21 14.83 13.88 1.49
C ASP A 21 13.80 12.75 1.52
N PHE A 22 13.58 12.17 2.71
CA PHE A 22 12.71 11.03 2.91
C PHE A 22 11.92 11.12 4.22
N THR A 23 10.60 10.99 4.14
CA THR A 23 9.70 10.93 5.29
C THR A 23 9.15 9.52 5.43
N TYR A 24 9.22 8.97 6.64
CA TYR A 24 8.56 7.72 7.01
C TYR A 24 7.51 7.98 8.09
N VAL A 25 6.32 7.41 7.94
CA VAL A 25 5.25 7.48 8.92
C VAL A 25 4.90 6.06 9.35
N GLY A 26 5.14 5.72 10.63
CA GLY A 26 4.79 4.44 11.23
C GLY A 26 3.60 4.57 12.18
N ILE A 27 2.43 4.07 11.78
CA ILE A 27 1.20 4.09 12.58
C ILE A 27 1.06 2.79 13.37
N GLY A 28 0.87 2.87 14.69
CA GLY A 28 0.85 1.71 15.59
C GLY A 28 2.23 1.07 15.78
N SER A 29 3.30 1.87 15.68
CA SER A 29 4.69 1.40 15.58
C SER A 29 5.44 1.31 16.92
N ALA A 30 4.73 1.25 18.06
CA ALA A 30 5.40 1.08 19.35
C ALA A 30 6.29 -0.17 19.38
N PRO A 31 7.42 -0.14 20.12
CA PRO A 31 8.30 -1.30 20.22
C PRO A 31 7.52 -2.54 20.66
N ARG A 32 7.72 -3.66 19.96
CA ARG A 32 7.10 -4.94 20.34
C ARG A 32 7.68 -5.49 21.64
N TYR A 33 8.94 -5.15 21.91
CA TYR A 33 9.68 -5.60 23.09
C TYR A 33 10.28 -4.41 23.82
N GLU A 34 10.25 -4.44 25.15
CA GLU A 34 10.92 -3.43 25.99
C GLU A 34 12.44 -3.58 25.95
N ASN A 35 12.94 -4.81 25.73
CA ASN A 35 14.36 -5.08 25.55
C ASN A 35 14.76 -4.81 24.09
N PRO A 36 15.59 -3.78 23.82
CA PRO A 36 16.01 -3.42 22.48
C PRO A 36 16.76 -4.54 21.74
N ALA A 37 17.43 -5.45 22.46
CA ALA A 37 18.14 -6.57 21.85
C ALA A 37 17.19 -7.59 21.17
N GLN A 38 15.89 -7.56 21.51
CA GLN A 38 14.86 -8.38 20.87
C GLN A 38 14.22 -7.69 19.66
N MET A 39 14.49 -6.39 19.45
CA MET A 39 14.07 -5.63 18.28
C MET A 39 15.01 -5.92 17.11
N THR A 40 14.98 -7.17 16.62
CA THR A 40 15.73 -7.61 15.44
C THR A 40 15.21 -6.93 14.17
N PRO A 41 15.94 -6.95 13.04
CA PRO A 41 15.50 -6.31 11.79
C PRO A 41 14.09 -6.72 11.33
N GLU A 42 13.66 -7.94 11.63
CA GLU A 42 12.32 -8.45 11.33
C GLU A 42 11.22 -7.75 12.13
N TYR A 43 11.52 -7.29 13.35
CA TYR A 43 10.55 -6.74 14.29
C TYR A 43 10.66 -5.23 14.49
N ASP A 44 11.67 -4.60 13.89
CA ASP A 44 11.93 -3.18 14.06
C ASP A 44 11.03 -2.32 13.18
N GLN A 45 9.90 -1.90 13.75
CA GLN A 45 8.94 -1.00 13.12
C GLN A 45 9.32 0.49 13.24
N ILE A 46 10.27 0.80 14.13
CA ILE A 46 10.73 2.17 14.40
C ILE A 46 11.83 2.54 13.39
N LEU A 47 12.85 1.69 13.27
CA LEU A 47 13.89 1.81 12.25
C LEU A 47 13.94 0.57 11.37
N PRO A 48 12.98 0.42 10.43
CA PRO A 48 13.04 -0.63 9.43
C PRO A 48 14.37 -0.62 8.68
N SER A 49 14.85 -1.78 8.24
CA SER A 49 16.17 -1.90 7.60
C SER A 49 16.33 -1.00 6.37
N PHE A 50 15.24 -0.73 5.63
CA PHE A 50 15.31 0.16 4.48
C PHE A 50 15.61 1.62 4.86
N ILE A 51 15.27 2.07 6.06
CA ILE A 51 15.65 3.41 6.56
C ILE A 51 17.16 3.44 6.80
N LEU A 52 17.72 2.36 7.35
CA LEU A 52 19.16 2.22 7.55
C LEU A 52 19.90 2.24 6.21
N ASP A 53 19.37 1.60 5.17
CA ASP A 53 19.92 1.66 3.82
C ASP A 53 20.02 3.13 3.32
N LEU A 54 19.02 3.97 3.58
CA LEU A 54 19.00 5.37 3.11
C LEU A 54 20.05 6.27 3.76
N ILE A 55 20.38 6.01 5.03
CA ILE A 55 21.31 6.84 5.81
C ILE A 55 22.77 6.31 5.77
N PHE A 56 22.98 5.02 5.49
CA PHE A 56 24.31 4.38 5.54
C PHE A 56 24.96 4.06 4.19
N ILE A 57 24.30 4.28 3.03
CA ILE A 57 24.95 4.05 1.73
C ILE A 57 26.05 5.11 1.49
N GLY A 58 27.29 4.73 1.84
CA GLY A 58 28.55 5.25 1.31
C GLY A 58 28.67 6.76 1.19
N SER A 59 28.45 7.52 2.27
CA SER A 59 28.79 8.93 2.57
C SER A 59 28.58 10.06 1.53
N ALA A 60 28.33 9.78 0.26
CA ALA A 60 28.11 10.74 -0.82
C ALA A 60 26.63 10.85 -1.24
N HIS A 61 25.79 9.89 -0.81
CA HIS A 61 24.37 9.82 -1.15
C HIS A 61 23.47 9.57 0.08
N ALA A 62 23.98 9.80 1.29
CA ALA A 62 23.18 9.71 2.51
C ALA A 62 22.05 10.75 2.45
N GLN A 63 20.82 10.29 2.63
CA GLN A 63 19.63 11.13 2.62
C GLN A 63 19.33 11.64 4.03
N THR A 64 18.74 12.84 4.13
CA THR A 64 18.10 13.25 5.38
C THR A 64 16.76 12.53 5.52
N VAL A 65 16.53 11.93 6.69
CA VAL A 65 15.34 11.11 6.95
C VAL A 65 14.62 11.62 8.20
N ARG A 66 13.30 11.76 8.10
CA ARG A 66 12.41 12.03 9.23
C ARG A 66 11.40 10.92 9.40
N CYS A 67 11.29 10.39 10.61
CA CYS A 67 10.33 9.35 10.94
C CYS A 67 9.32 9.87 11.96
N TYR A 68 8.04 9.91 11.58
CA TYR A 68 6.93 10.16 12.47
C TYR A 68 6.32 8.84 12.93
N HIS A 69 6.22 8.64 14.24
CA HIS A 69 5.68 7.42 14.82
C HIS A 69 4.46 7.74 15.68
N PHE A 70 3.31 7.18 15.36
CA PHE A 70 2.06 7.38 16.11
C PHE A 70 1.68 6.10 16.86
N ASP A 71 1.71 6.13 18.19
CA ASP A 71 1.20 5.02 19.04
C ASP A 71 1.03 5.50 20.49
N PRO A 72 -0.15 5.35 21.12
CA PRO A 72 -0.36 5.77 22.50
C PRO A 72 0.47 4.96 23.53
N ARG A 73 1.06 3.83 23.12
CA ARG A 73 1.90 2.99 23.99
C ARG A 73 3.34 3.46 24.10
N PHE A 74 3.74 4.53 23.42
CA PHE A 74 5.09 5.06 23.58
C PHE A 74 5.37 5.46 25.04
N ASP A 75 6.48 4.95 25.55
CA ASP A 75 7.04 5.29 26.85
C ASP A 75 8.46 5.84 26.65
N LEU A 76 8.75 6.99 27.26
CA LEU A 76 10.02 7.68 27.06
C LEU A 76 11.23 6.86 27.52
N ASN A 77 11.10 6.07 28.59
CA ASN A 77 12.22 5.28 29.10
C ASN A 77 12.51 4.10 28.17
N VAL A 78 11.45 3.44 27.68
CA VAL A 78 11.58 2.37 26.67
C VAL A 78 12.24 2.92 25.40
N ILE A 79 11.79 4.08 24.92
CA ILE A 79 12.34 4.70 23.70
C ILE A 79 13.79 5.18 23.91
N LYS A 80 14.13 5.80 25.04
CA LYS A 80 15.53 6.16 25.36
C LYS A 80 16.42 4.92 25.38
N ASN A 81 15.97 3.83 25.99
CA ASN A 81 16.72 2.57 26.01
C ASN A 81 16.93 2.02 24.59
N TYR A 82 15.88 2.02 23.76
CA TYR A 82 15.94 1.62 22.36
C TYR A 82 16.93 2.47 21.55
N VAL A 83 16.80 3.79 21.61
CA VAL A 83 17.66 4.72 20.85
C VAL A 83 19.11 4.61 21.28
N ASN A 84 19.39 4.49 22.59
CA ASN A 84 20.74 4.28 23.11
C ASN A 84 21.34 2.95 22.65
N HIS A 85 20.54 1.89 22.58
CA HIS A 85 21.00 0.58 22.11
C HIS A 85 21.40 0.57 20.63
N LYS A 86 20.77 1.41 19.79
CA LYS A 86 21.15 1.56 18.38
C LYS A 86 22.53 2.19 18.18
N ASP A 87 23.02 2.93 19.19
CA ASP A 87 24.36 3.55 19.20
C ASP A 87 24.63 4.43 17.96
N MET A 88 23.63 5.22 17.56
CA MET A 88 23.70 6.07 16.35
C MET A 88 23.98 7.56 16.67
N GLY A 89 24.30 7.89 17.92
CA GLY A 89 24.63 9.26 18.32
C GLY A 89 23.45 10.23 18.40
N PHE A 90 22.25 9.73 18.74
CA PHE A 90 21.06 10.57 18.89
C PHE A 90 21.15 11.54 20.07
N VAL A 91 20.63 12.75 19.86
CA VAL A 91 20.41 13.78 20.88
C VAL A 91 18.92 13.90 21.14
N TYR A 92 18.51 13.85 22.42
CA TYR A 92 17.13 14.00 22.84
C TYR A 92 16.75 15.48 23.00
N GLU A 93 15.63 15.89 22.42
CA GLU A 93 15.09 17.25 22.54
C GLU A 93 13.82 17.27 23.42
N PRO A 94 13.89 17.76 24.67
CA PRO A 94 12.77 17.69 25.62
C PRO A 94 11.68 18.75 25.41
N PHE A 95 11.79 19.62 24.40
CA PHE A 95 10.93 20.80 24.26
C PHE A 95 9.45 20.45 24.05
N GLU A 96 9.15 19.38 23.31
CA GLU A 96 7.79 18.97 22.97
C GLU A 96 7.21 17.87 23.89
N GLU A 97 7.92 17.48 24.96
CA GLU A 97 7.49 16.41 25.88
C GLU A 97 6.12 16.71 26.52
N LYS A 98 5.86 18.00 26.80
CA LYS A 98 4.58 18.48 27.36
C LYS A 98 3.39 18.26 26.43
N ASN A 99 3.64 18.06 25.14
CA ASN A 99 2.64 17.80 24.11
C ASN A 99 2.61 16.33 23.70
N ASN A 100 3.10 15.41 24.54
CA ASN A 100 3.16 13.97 24.25
C ASN A 100 4.04 13.61 23.03
N ILE A 101 5.05 14.43 22.73
CA ILE A 101 5.98 14.21 21.63
C ILE A 101 7.40 14.02 22.15
N TYR A 102 8.11 12.99 21.68
CA TYR A 102 9.51 12.74 21.99
C TYR A 102 10.34 12.83 20.70
N ILE A 103 11.35 13.71 20.68
CA ILE A 103 12.17 13.95 19.49
C ILE A 103 13.61 13.52 19.77
N PHE A 104 14.16 12.70 18.88
CA PHE A 104 15.55 12.26 18.89
C PHE A 104 16.18 12.56 17.54
N ARG A 105 17.33 13.25 17.52
CA ARG A 105 17.99 13.67 16.27
C ARG A 105 19.45 13.26 16.19
N THR A 106 19.87 12.95 14.97
CA THR A 106 21.26 12.95 14.52
C THR A 106 21.41 14.00 13.41
N ASN A 107 22.57 14.06 12.76
CA ASN A 107 22.77 14.97 11.62
C ASN A 107 21.93 14.62 10.37
N CYS A 108 21.47 13.37 10.23
CA CYS A 108 20.78 12.90 9.02
C CYS A 108 19.49 12.12 9.29
N LEU A 109 19.17 11.87 10.55
CA LEU A 109 18.01 11.08 10.96
C LEU A 109 17.34 11.72 12.16
N GLU A 110 16.03 11.92 12.04
CA GLU A 110 15.17 12.41 13.08
C GLU A 110 14.04 11.40 13.36
N LEU A 111 13.85 11.06 14.63
CA LEU A 111 12.76 10.23 15.13
C LEU A 111 11.84 11.07 15.99
N ILE A 112 10.56 11.16 15.59
CA ILE A 112 9.51 11.89 16.28
C ILE A 112 8.45 10.88 16.72
N PHE A 113 8.38 10.63 18.02
CA PHE A 113 7.38 9.74 18.63
C PHE A 113 6.22 10.58 19.15
N ILE A 114 5.01 10.28 18.70
CA ILE A 114 3.78 10.96 19.04
C ILE A 114 2.90 9.96 19.80
N LYS A 115 2.70 10.23 21.09
CA LYS A 115 1.94 9.35 21.99
C LYS A 115 0.43 9.61 21.90
N GLU A 116 -0.10 9.52 20.69
CA GLU A 116 -1.52 9.64 20.38
C GLU A 116 -1.99 8.48 19.51
N PHE A 117 -3.29 8.20 19.56
CA PHE A 117 -3.90 7.19 18.70
C PHE A 117 -4.20 7.82 17.35
N PHE A 118 -3.76 7.16 16.28
CA PHE A 118 -4.07 7.58 14.92
C PHE A 118 -5.45 7.05 14.51
N GLN A 119 -6.42 7.94 14.31
CA GLN A 119 -7.80 7.63 13.98
C GLN A 119 -8.09 7.87 12.50
N HIS A 120 -8.23 6.78 11.75
CA HIS A 120 -8.82 6.85 10.42
C HIS A 120 -10.29 7.27 10.51
N THR A 121 -10.63 8.37 9.82
CA THR A 121 -11.99 8.89 9.77
C THR A 121 -12.63 8.39 8.48
N PRO A 122 -13.63 7.50 8.53
CA PRO A 122 -14.28 7.00 7.33
C PRO A 122 -14.91 8.16 6.54
N VAL A 123 -14.42 8.40 5.32
CA VAL A 123 -14.91 9.50 4.46
C VAL A 123 -16.37 9.26 4.00
N GLN A 124 -16.86 8.00 4.06
CA GLN A 124 -18.23 7.66 3.67
C GLN A 124 -19.04 7.16 4.85
N TYR A 125 -19.74 8.07 5.51
CA TYR A 125 -21.01 7.72 6.12
C TYR A 125 -22.13 8.07 5.13
N PRO A 126 -22.95 7.10 4.67
CA PRO A 126 -24.17 7.41 3.93
C PRO A 126 -25.12 8.35 4.69
N ASN A 127 -25.01 8.39 6.03
CA ASN A 127 -25.88 9.14 6.95
C ASN A 127 -25.12 9.90 8.06
N GLY A 128 -23.83 10.18 7.88
CA GLY A 128 -23.01 10.90 8.87
C GLY A 128 -22.80 12.35 8.47
N PRO A 129 -22.34 13.21 9.40
CA PRO A 129 -22.05 14.60 9.06
C PRO A 129 -21.00 14.65 7.96
N ILE A 130 -21.30 15.35 6.86
CA ILE A 130 -20.33 15.69 5.82
C ILE A 130 -19.31 16.61 6.49
N LEU A 131 -18.07 16.14 6.67
CA LEU A 131 -16.98 16.99 7.13
C LEU A 131 -16.69 18.04 6.07
N THR A 132 -16.53 19.30 6.48
CA THR A 132 -16.05 20.34 5.56
C THR A 132 -14.58 20.09 5.22
N GLU A 133 -14.08 20.62 4.11
CA GLU A 133 -12.65 20.51 3.74
C GLU A 133 -11.72 21.02 4.86
N ALA A 134 -12.16 22.06 5.60
CA ALA A 134 -11.44 22.60 6.74
C ALA A 134 -11.47 21.69 7.99
N ASP A 135 -12.49 20.83 8.11
CA ASP A 135 -12.59 19.87 9.22
C ASP A 135 -11.87 18.55 8.90
N LEU A 136 -11.86 18.14 7.63
CA LEU A 136 -11.05 17.02 7.12
C LEU A 136 -9.56 17.25 7.39
N LYS A 137 -9.05 18.46 7.12
CA LYS A 137 -7.66 18.84 7.40
C LYS A 137 -7.27 18.77 8.89
N LYS A 138 -8.25 18.67 9.80
CA LYS A 138 -8.04 18.51 11.24
C LYS A 138 -8.11 17.06 11.71
N THR A 139 -8.34 16.12 10.80
CA THR A 139 -8.30 14.68 11.08
C THR A 139 -6.90 14.12 10.82
N ASP A 140 -6.60 12.95 11.37
CA ASP A 140 -5.33 12.27 11.12
C ASP A 140 -5.16 11.88 9.64
N ASP A 141 -6.25 11.55 8.94
CA ASP A 141 -6.23 11.34 7.49
C ASP A 141 -5.92 12.64 6.73
N GLY A 142 -6.42 13.78 7.22
CA GLY A 142 -6.09 15.11 6.70
C GLY A 142 -4.62 15.50 6.91
N LEU A 143 -4.01 15.05 8.01
CA LEU A 143 -2.56 15.16 8.23
C LEU A 143 -1.79 14.38 7.16
N LEU A 144 -2.19 13.15 6.83
CA LEU A 144 -1.55 12.38 5.76
C LEU A 144 -1.73 13.01 4.39
N GLU A 145 -2.92 13.55 4.10
CA GLU A 145 -3.18 14.31 2.86
C GLU A 145 -2.22 15.50 2.74
N ALA A 146 -2.12 16.33 3.79
CA ALA A 146 -1.23 17.47 3.80
C ALA A 146 0.26 17.07 3.72
N LEU A 147 0.68 15.99 4.38
CA LEU A 147 2.04 15.45 4.24
C LEU A 147 2.34 14.98 2.81
N CYS A 148 1.36 14.38 2.13
CA CYS A 148 1.48 14.03 0.71
C CYS A 148 1.69 15.30 -0.13
N GLU A 149 0.88 16.35 0.07
CA GLU A 149 1.00 17.61 -0.65
C GLU A 149 2.38 18.28 -0.43
N ILE A 150 2.84 18.37 0.81
CA ILE A 150 4.16 18.91 1.16
C ILE A 150 5.27 18.09 0.49
N THR A 151 5.16 16.76 0.51
CA THR A 151 6.14 15.87 -0.13
C THR A 151 6.25 16.14 -1.63
N LEU A 152 5.12 16.36 -2.30
CA LEU A 152 5.09 16.66 -3.73
C LEU A 152 5.64 18.04 -4.04
N LEU A 153 5.21 19.05 -3.28
CA LEU A 153 5.69 20.42 -3.39
C LEU A 153 7.22 20.49 -3.35
N HIS A 154 7.84 19.77 -2.41
CA HIS A 154 9.30 19.75 -2.22
C HIS A 154 10.01 18.67 -3.02
N LYS A 155 9.29 17.89 -3.84
CA LYS A 155 9.83 16.79 -4.66
C LYS A 155 10.65 15.78 -3.85
N LYS A 156 10.11 15.38 -2.70
CA LYS A 156 10.72 14.41 -1.75
C LYS A 156 10.05 13.04 -1.85
N HIS A 157 10.33 12.15 -0.91
CA HIS A 157 9.69 10.84 -0.81
C HIS A 157 8.95 10.66 0.52
N LEU A 158 7.82 9.96 0.48
CA LEU A 158 7.01 9.62 1.65
C LEU A 158 6.64 8.14 1.63
N VAL A 159 6.91 7.45 2.74
CA VAL A 159 6.39 6.12 3.03
C VAL A 159 5.48 6.17 4.24
N VAL A 160 4.29 5.58 4.13
CA VAL A 160 3.36 5.39 5.25
C VAL A 160 3.15 3.89 5.47
N GLN A 161 3.37 3.41 6.69
CA GLN A 161 3.13 2.03 7.08
C GLN A 161 2.23 1.98 8.31
N GLU A 162 1.18 1.16 8.24
CA GLU A 162 0.30 0.90 9.36
C GLU A 162 0.51 -0.52 9.93
N PHE A 163 0.57 -0.61 11.25
CA PHE A 163 0.80 -1.83 12.03
C PHE A 163 -0.35 -2.15 13.00
N THR A 164 -1.48 -1.46 12.88
CA THR A 164 -2.66 -1.66 13.74
C THR A 164 -3.55 -2.83 13.27
N GLY A 165 -3.31 -3.34 12.05
CA GLY A 165 -4.16 -4.32 11.37
C GLY A 165 -5.23 -3.70 10.47
N THR A 166 -5.36 -2.38 10.46
CA THR A 166 -6.21 -1.66 9.50
C THR A 166 -5.49 -1.53 8.14
N SER A 167 -6.26 -1.48 7.05
CA SER A 167 -5.73 -1.27 5.70
C SER A 167 -5.86 0.19 5.29
N ILE A 168 -4.72 0.84 5.03
CA ILE A 168 -4.64 2.22 4.51
C ILE A 168 -4.84 2.32 2.98
N GLN A 169 -5.14 1.21 2.30
CA GLN A 169 -5.22 1.19 0.82
C GLN A 169 -6.31 2.09 0.25
N SER A 170 -7.49 2.10 0.89
CA SER A 170 -8.62 2.89 0.41
C SER A 170 -8.29 4.38 0.45
N LEU A 171 -7.75 4.85 1.58
CA LEU A 171 -7.25 6.22 1.73
C LEU A 171 -6.19 6.53 0.68
N PHE A 172 -5.21 5.63 0.49
CA PHE A 172 -4.15 5.85 -0.48
C PHE A 172 -4.66 6.07 -1.92
N LYS A 173 -5.61 5.24 -2.36
CA LYS A 173 -6.23 5.36 -3.69
C LYS A 173 -7.09 6.62 -3.82
N GLU A 174 -7.75 7.02 -2.74
CA GLU A 174 -8.52 8.27 -2.69
C GLU A 174 -7.61 9.48 -2.86
N LEU A 175 -6.55 9.58 -2.05
CA LEU A 175 -5.58 10.68 -2.12
C LEU A 175 -4.91 10.76 -3.50
N TYR A 176 -4.52 9.62 -4.08
CA TYR A 176 -4.02 9.57 -5.45
C TYR A 176 -5.03 10.10 -6.48
N THR A 177 -6.32 9.76 -6.32
CA THR A 177 -7.37 10.19 -7.24
C THR A 177 -7.63 11.70 -7.14
N LYS A 178 -7.58 12.25 -5.93
CA LYS A 178 -7.72 13.69 -5.65
C LYS A 178 -6.51 14.50 -6.11
N SER A 179 -5.31 13.95 -6.07
CA SER A 179 -4.08 14.65 -6.42
C SER A 179 -4.08 15.14 -7.88
N TYR A 180 -3.75 16.41 -8.08
CA TYR A 180 -3.53 16.99 -9.41
C TYR A 180 -2.24 16.49 -10.07
N GLU A 181 -1.24 16.11 -9.27
CA GLU A 181 0.08 15.62 -9.72
C GLU A 181 0.18 14.10 -9.65
N ARG A 182 -0.81 13.37 -10.19
CA ARG A 182 -0.91 11.90 -10.09
C ARG A 182 0.40 11.16 -10.41
N ASN A 183 1.12 11.59 -11.44
CA ASN A 183 2.37 10.94 -11.82
C ASN A 183 3.46 11.12 -10.74
N ASP A 184 3.63 12.32 -10.19
CA ASP A 184 4.58 12.56 -9.11
C ASP A 184 4.12 11.86 -7.82
N PHE A 185 2.83 11.90 -7.50
CA PHE A 185 2.23 11.16 -6.39
C PHE A 185 2.62 9.69 -6.44
N LYS A 186 2.39 9.03 -7.58
CA LYS A 186 2.74 7.62 -7.79
C LYS A 186 4.24 7.34 -7.70
N ASN A 187 5.08 8.30 -8.07
CA ASN A 187 6.54 8.16 -8.07
C ASN A 187 7.19 8.48 -6.71
N ARG A 188 6.49 9.15 -5.80
CA ARG A 188 7.07 9.74 -4.59
C ARG A 188 6.41 9.33 -3.30
N ILE A 189 5.18 8.81 -3.39
CA ILE A 189 4.38 8.46 -2.23
C ILE A 189 4.06 6.97 -2.29
N LEU A 190 4.31 6.28 -1.19
CA LEU A 190 4.04 4.86 -1.04
C LEU A 190 3.34 4.62 0.28
N PHE A 191 2.13 4.07 0.22
CA PHE A 191 1.44 3.54 1.39
C PHE A 191 1.53 2.03 1.34
N ASP A 192 1.95 1.46 2.46
CA ASP A 192 2.17 0.03 2.66
C ASP A 192 3.27 -0.58 1.76
N ILE A 193 4.47 -0.77 2.32
CA ILE A 193 5.62 -1.34 1.60
C ILE A 193 5.46 -2.82 1.28
N THR A 194 4.45 -3.48 1.86
CA THR A 194 4.12 -4.87 1.53
C THR A 194 3.26 -4.97 0.28
N TYR A 195 2.79 -3.83 -0.24
CA TYR A 195 1.84 -3.76 -1.35
C TYR A 195 0.59 -4.61 -1.09
N ASN A 196 0.15 -4.63 0.17
CA ASN A 196 -1.02 -5.35 0.64
C ASN A 196 -0.86 -6.84 0.31
N THR A 197 0.25 -7.41 0.75
CA THR A 197 0.50 -8.86 0.78
C THR A 197 0.66 -9.38 2.21
N ASP A 198 1.08 -8.52 3.13
CA ASP A 198 1.24 -8.81 4.54
C ASP A 198 0.96 -7.53 5.34
N TRP A 199 -0.31 -7.23 5.60
CA TRP A 199 -0.72 -6.07 6.39
C TRP A 199 -1.25 -6.55 7.74
N GLY A 200 -0.48 -6.35 8.80
CA GLY A 200 -0.84 -6.82 10.13
C GLY A 200 0.11 -6.31 11.21
N CYS A 201 -0.17 -6.64 12.47
CA CYS A 201 0.67 -6.22 13.58
C CYS A 201 2.07 -6.85 13.56
N CYS A 202 2.27 -7.88 12.73
CA CYS A 202 3.44 -8.76 12.72
C CYS A 202 4.27 -8.73 11.43
N VAL A 203 4.13 -7.70 10.58
CA VAL A 203 4.94 -7.56 9.35
C VAL A 203 6.42 -7.75 9.63
N ASP A 204 7.07 -8.56 8.80
CA ASP A 204 8.51 -8.83 8.84
C ASP A 204 9.27 -7.72 8.10
N MET A 205 9.80 -6.76 8.86
CA MET A 205 10.44 -5.57 8.32
C MET A 205 11.79 -5.83 7.61
N ALA A 206 12.34 -7.04 7.74
CA ALA A 206 13.54 -7.44 7.00
C ALA A 206 13.23 -7.90 5.55
N LYS A 207 11.99 -8.34 5.29
CA LYS A 207 11.57 -8.84 3.97
C LYS A 207 11.15 -7.74 3.01
N TYR A 208 10.48 -6.72 3.54
CA TYR A 208 9.83 -5.68 2.75
C TYR A 208 10.62 -4.38 2.74
N LYS A 209 10.69 -3.76 1.57
CA LYS A 209 11.24 -2.42 1.38
C LYS A 209 10.61 -1.77 0.15
N PRO A 210 10.60 -0.43 0.06
CA PRO A 210 10.16 0.24 -1.16
C PRO A 210 10.93 -0.27 -2.37
N ILE A 211 10.22 -0.51 -3.48
CA ILE A 211 10.84 -0.85 -4.75
C ILE A 211 11.14 0.46 -5.47
N TYR A 212 12.39 0.65 -5.87
CA TYR A 212 12.84 1.85 -6.57
C TYR A 212 13.07 1.59 -8.06
N LYS A 213 12.70 2.56 -8.88
CA LYS A 213 13.14 2.72 -10.27
C LYS A 213 14.59 3.21 -10.29
N LYS A 214 15.22 3.15 -11.48
CA LYS A 214 16.61 3.57 -11.66
C LYS A 214 16.88 5.05 -11.36
N ASP A 215 15.85 5.89 -11.47
CA ASP A 215 15.90 7.34 -11.19
C ASP A 215 15.64 7.67 -9.71
N GLY A 216 15.48 6.66 -8.85
CA GLY A 216 15.22 6.84 -7.42
C GLY A 216 13.74 7.04 -7.07
N HIS A 217 12.82 7.05 -8.05
CA HIS A 217 11.39 7.08 -7.78
C HIS A 217 10.87 5.73 -7.32
N PHE A 218 9.78 5.73 -6.55
CA PHE A 218 9.08 4.51 -6.22
C PHE A 218 8.48 3.85 -7.46
N PHE A 219 8.55 2.53 -7.45
CA PHE A 219 7.66 1.69 -8.22
C PHE A 219 6.44 1.34 -7.37
N ASN A 220 5.35 2.10 -7.54
CA ASN A 220 4.14 1.90 -6.77
C ASN A 220 3.22 0.86 -7.41
N PHE A 221 3.32 -0.38 -6.93
CA PHE A 221 2.55 -1.50 -7.42
C PHE A 221 1.03 -1.32 -7.18
N THR A 222 0.64 -0.75 -6.04
CA THR A 222 -0.77 -0.53 -5.66
C THR A 222 -1.50 0.41 -6.62
N LEU A 223 -0.79 1.38 -7.21
CA LEU A 223 -1.32 2.36 -8.17
C LEU A 223 -0.94 2.05 -9.63
N ALA A 224 -0.29 0.92 -9.88
CA ALA A 224 0.09 0.53 -11.23
C ALA A 224 -1.13 0.04 -12.01
N THR A 225 -1.27 0.51 -13.24
CA THR A 225 -2.23 -0.02 -14.21
C THR A 225 -1.76 -1.38 -14.69
N GLU A 226 -2.68 -2.23 -15.13
CA GLU A 226 -2.33 -3.54 -15.69
C GLU A 226 -1.34 -3.44 -16.86
N ALA A 227 -1.47 -2.39 -17.69
CA ALA A 227 -0.57 -2.13 -18.81
C ALA A 227 0.86 -1.74 -18.37
N GLU A 228 1.01 -1.03 -17.24
CA GLU A 228 2.32 -0.74 -16.68
C GLU A 228 2.95 -1.98 -16.06
N LEU A 229 2.17 -2.77 -15.32
CA LEU A 229 2.64 -4.04 -14.74
C LEU A 229 3.13 -4.99 -15.83
N GLN A 230 2.40 -5.10 -16.94
CA GLN A 230 2.80 -5.93 -18.09
C GLN A 230 4.17 -5.54 -18.66
N LYS A 231 4.48 -4.23 -18.73
CA LYS A 231 5.77 -3.73 -19.26
C LYS A 231 6.96 -4.06 -18.36
N LEU A 232 6.72 -4.47 -17.12
CA LEU A 232 7.77 -4.70 -16.12
C LEU A 232 8.11 -6.17 -15.94
N VAL A 233 7.33 -7.06 -16.56
CA VAL A 233 7.61 -8.49 -16.48
C VAL A 233 9.01 -8.78 -16.99
N GLY A 234 9.78 -9.53 -16.20
CA GLY A 234 11.16 -9.90 -16.49
C GLY A 234 12.20 -8.83 -16.17
N THR A 235 11.80 -7.68 -15.60
CA THR A 235 12.75 -6.62 -15.23
C THR A 235 13.44 -6.88 -13.90
N HIS A 236 12.75 -7.51 -12.93
CA HIS A 236 13.30 -7.83 -11.62
C HIS A 236 12.50 -8.96 -10.94
N ILE A 237 13.20 -9.94 -10.35
CA ILE A 237 12.56 -11.14 -9.79
C ILE A 237 11.51 -10.84 -8.71
N LYS A 238 11.78 -9.89 -7.81
CA LYS A 238 10.78 -9.46 -6.80
C LYS A 238 9.57 -8.76 -7.43
N ILE A 239 9.78 -8.00 -8.52
CA ILE A 239 8.66 -7.34 -9.21
C ILE A 239 7.78 -8.41 -9.86
N ASP A 240 8.39 -9.41 -10.51
CA ASP A 240 7.68 -10.54 -11.11
C ASP A 240 6.87 -11.34 -10.07
N GLU A 241 7.39 -11.50 -8.85
CA GLU A 241 6.66 -12.13 -7.73
C GLU A 241 5.40 -11.34 -7.37
N PHE A 242 5.49 -10.02 -7.18
CA PHE A 242 4.32 -9.17 -6.91
C PHE A 242 3.32 -9.15 -8.08
N ILE A 243 3.82 -9.08 -9.33
CA ILE A 243 2.99 -9.21 -10.54
C ILE A 243 2.23 -10.54 -10.51
N GLY A 244 2.92 -11.64 -10.20
CA GLY A 244 2.32 -12.97 -10.12
C GLY A 244 1.22 -13.08 -9.08
N ILE A 245 1.46 -12.58 -7.86
CA ILE A 245 0.46 -12.56 -6.78
C ILE A 245 -0.78 -11.77 -7.21
N TYR A 246 -0.58 -10.57 -7.76
CA TYR A 246 -1.67 -9.70 -8.21
C TYR A 246 -2.50 -10.34 -9.33
N PHE A 247 -1.87 -10.74 -10.43
CA PHE A 247 -2.61 -11.29 -11.58
C PHE A 247 -3.23 -12.65 -11.27
N LYS A 248 -2.67 -13.44 -10.34
CA LYS A 248 -3.31 -14.66 -9.85
C LYS A 248 -4.60 -14.34 -9.09
N ARG A 249 -4.60 -13.30 -8.26
CA ARG A 249 -5.80 -12.83 -7.55
C ARG A 249 -6.84 -12.28 -8.52
N GLU A 250 -6.45 -11.41 -9.46
CA GLU A 250 -7.36 -10.83 -10.46
C GLU A 250 -7.95 -11.91 -11.38
N TYR A 251 -7.16 -12.91 -11.76
CA TYR A 251 -7.65 -14.08 -12.49
C TYR A 251 -8.76 -14.81 -11.72
N LYS A 252 -8.51 -15.15 -10.45
CA LYS A 252 -9.48 -15.88 -9.61
C LYS A 252 -10.76 -15.07 -9.37
N ASN A 253 -10.62 -13.79 -9.06
CA ASN A 253 -11.77 -12.90 -8.83
C ASN A 253 -12.61 -12.74 -10.10
N THR A 254 -11.96 -12.50 -11.25
CA THR A 254 -12.65 -12.37 -12.54
C THR A 254 -13.36 -13.65 -12.92
N LEU A 255 -12.67 -14.80 -12.80
CA LEU A 255 -13.25 -16.11 -13.07
C LEU A 255 -14.48 -16.35 -12.21
N ASN A 256 -14.39 -16.12 -10.90
CA ASN A 256 -15.51 -16.31 -9.98
C ASN A 256 -16.71 -15.45 -10.34
N ASN A 257 -16.51 -14.14 -10.46
CA ASN A 257 -17.60 -13.18 -10.63
C ASN A 257 -18.35 -13.40 -11.95
N TYR A 258 -17.61 -13.49 -13.06
CA TYR A 258 -18.22 -13.68 -14.37
C TYR A 258 -18.81 -15.09 -14.55
N CYS A 259 -18.21 -16.13 -13.96
CA CYS A 259 -18.83 -17.45 -14.01
C CYS A 259 -20.14 -17.50 -13.22
N VAL A 260 -20.26 -16.78 -12.10
CA VAL A 260 -21.53 -16.69 -11.38
C VAL A 260 -22.59 -16.03 -12.26
N ASP A 261 -22.27 -14.89 -12.88
CA ASP A 261 -23.20 -14.17 -13.74
C ASP A 261 -23.59 -14.99 -14.98
N TYR A 262 -22.61 -15.64 -15.62
CA TYR A 262 -22.83 -16.55 -16.74
C TYR A 262 -23.80 -17.68 -16.38
N ARG A 263 -23.59 -18.34 -15.24
CA ARG A 263 -24.44 -19.44 -14.76
C ARG A 263 -25.88 -18.98 -14.48
N ARG A 264 -26.03 -17.82 -13.83
CA ARG A 264 -27.35 -17.24 -13.51
C ARG A 264 -28.12 -16.93 -14.78
N LYS A 265 -27.46 -16.31 -15.77
CA LYS A 265 -28.09 -15.97 -17.04
C LYS A 265 -28.42 -17.23 -17.85
N LEU A 266 -27.49 -18.17 -17.99
CA LEU A 266 -27.66 -19.38 -18.79
C LEU A 266 -28.73 -20.34 -18.23
N LEU A 267 -28.69 -20.62 -16.93
CA LEU A 267 -29.49 -21.70 -16.33
C LEU A 267 -30.85 -21.21 -15.81
N ARG A 268 -30.96 -19.93 -15.44
CA ARG A 268 -32.14 -19.39 -14.76
C ARG A 268 -32.71 -18.14 -15.44
N ASN A 269 -32.02 -17.60 -16.45
CA ASN A 269 -32.34 -16.30 -17.05
C ASN A 269 -32.47 -15.18 -16.00
N GLU A 270 -31.67 -15.27 -14.93
CA GLU A 270 -31.66 -14.29 -13.84
C GLU A 270 -30.63 -13.18 -14.14
N PRO A 271 -30.84 -11.95 -13.60
CA PRO A 271 -29.82 -10.90 -13.63
C PRO A 271 -28.53 -11.36 -12.93
N GLY A 272 -27.39 -10.89 -13.45
CA GLY A 272 -26.08 -11.09 -12.82
C GLY A 272 -25.96 -10.30 -11.50
N LEU A 273 -25.15 -10.81 -10.59
CA LEU A 273 -24.88 -10.20 -9.29
C LEU A 273 -23.64 -9.31 -9.32
N PHE A 274 -22.72 -9.56 -10.24
CA PHE A 274 -21.43 -8.88 -10.32
C PHE A 274 -21.24 -8.12 -11.63
N LEU A 275 -22.36 -7.74 -12.25
CA LEU A 275 -22.37 -6.96 -13.48
C LEU A 275 -21.64 -5.63 -13.27
N LYS A 276 -20.74 -5.32 -14.19
CA LYS A 276 -19.90 -4.13 -14.18
C LYS A 276 -20.30 -3.22 -15.34
N PRO A 277 -21.04 -2.12 -15.11
CA PRO A 277 -21.43 -1.19 -16.17
C PRO A 277 -20.23 -0.68 -17.00
N GLU A 278 -19.06 -0.55 -16.38
CA GLU A 278 -17.81 -0.17 -17.04
C GLU A 278 -17.31 -1.19 -18.08
N ASP A 279 -17.72 -2.45 -17.96
CA ASP A 279 -17.46 -3.50 -18.95
C ASP A 279 -18.57 -3.58 -20.01
N GLY A 280 -19.50 -2.62 -20.01
CA GLY A 280 -20.62 -2.53 -20.96
C GLY A 280 -21.69 -3.59 -20.72
N VAL A 281 -21.81 -4.10 -19.49
CA VAL A 281 -22.81 -5.11 -19.13
C VAL A 281 -23.85 -4.57 -18.16
N ASP A 282 -25.08 -5.02 -18.38
CA ASP A 282 -26.26 -4.71 -17.58
C ASP A 282 -27.14 -5.95 -17.42
N GLU A 283 -28.30 -5.79 -16.77
CA GLU A 283 -29.23 -6.90 -16.50
C GLU A 283 -29.76 -7.57 -17.77
N THR A 284 -29.74 -6.86 -18.91
CA THR A 284 -30.22 -7.35 -20.21
C THR A 284 -29.18 -8.20 -20.93
N THR A 285 -27.91 -8.08 -20.55
CA THR A 285 -26.79 -8.79 -21.19
C THR A 285 -26.98 -10.30 -21.16
N ASP A 286 -26.79 -10.96 -22.30
CA ASP A 286 -26.92 -12.41 -22.46
C ASP A 286 -25.71 -13.19 -21.96
N ALA A 287 -25.87 -14.51 -21.81
CA ALA A 287 -24.85 -15.39 -21.26
C ALA A 287 -23.60 -15.45 -22.15
N ASP A 288 -23.75 -15.44 -23.47
CA ASP A 288 -22.63 -15.55 -24.41
C ASP A 288 -21.76 -14.29 -24.39
N THR A 289 -22.38 -13.12 -24.22
CA THR A 289 -21.69 -11.84 -24.04
C THR A 289 -20.89 -11.83 -22.74
N ILE A 290 -21.47 -12.30 -21.63
CA ILE A 290 -20.77 -12.44 -20.34
C ILE A 290 -19.56 -13.38 -20.48
N MET A 291 -19.72 -14.53 -21.14
CA MET A 291 -18.63 -15.47 -21.38
C MET A 291 -17.56 -14.90 -22.30
N GLY A 292 -17.93 -14.17 -23.36
CA GLY A 292 -16.99 -13.50 -24.26
C GLY A 292 -16.10 -12.49 -23.52
N LEU A 293 -16.68 -11.73 -22.58
CA LEU A 293 -15.94 -10.81 -21.72
C LEU A 293 -15.01 -11.53 -20.75
N LEU A 294 -15.49 -12.61 -20.12
CA LEU A 294 -14.65 -13.48 -19.28
C LEU A 294 -13.45 -13.99 -20.07
N GLN A 295 -13.67 -14.57 -21.24
CA GLN A 295 -12.60 -15.07 -22.10
C GLN A 295 -11.60 -13.98 -22.48
N LYS A 296 -12.07 -12.76 -22.81
CA LYS A 296 -11.20 -11.63 -23.11
C LYS A 296 -10.29 -11.28 -21.93
N LYS A 297 -10.84 -11.20 -20.71
CA LYS A 297 -10.06 -10.91 -19.50
C LYS A 297 -9.09 -12.05 -19.16
N LEU A 298 -9.51 -13.31 -19.24
CA LEU A 298 -8.61 -14.45 -18.99
C LEU A 298 -7.49 -14.54 -20.02
N LYS A 299 -7.76 -14.31 -21.32
CA LYS A 299 -6.75 -14.22 -22.38
C LYS A 299 -5.73 -13.11 -22.13
N PHE A 300 -6.13 -12.04 -21.45
CA PHE A 300 -5.21 -10.98 -21.04
C PHE A 300 -4.30 -11.42 -19.88
N TYR A 301 -4.83 -12.14 -18.88
CA TYR A 301 -4.04 -12.56 -17.70
C TYR A 301 -3.07 -13.72 -17.98
N LEU A 302 -3.46 -14.71 -18.79
CA LEU A 302 -2.67 -15.94 -18.99
C LEU A 302 -1.23 -15.70 -19.49
N PRO A 303 -0.97 -14.85 -20.51
CA PRO A 303 0.39 -14.58 -20.97
C PRO A 303 1.26 -13.93 -19.89
N ILE A 304 0.67 -13.08 -19.04
CA ILE A 304 1.37 -12.41 -17.94
C ILE A 304 1.79 -13.46 -16.92
N LEU A 305 0.84 -14.30 -16.48
CA LEU A 305 1.08 -15.38 -15.51
C LEU A 305 2.15 -16.38 -15.99
N LYS A 306 2.20 -16.69 -17.29
CA LYS A 306 3.29 -17.50 -17.86
C LYS A 306 4.62 -16.76 -17.79
N SER A 307 4.63 -15.48 -18.15
CA SER A 307 5.86 -14.68 -18.20
C SER A 307 6.49 -14.52 -16.82
N VAL A 308 5.69 -14.48 -15.75
CA VAL A 308 6.16 -14.52 -14.34
C VAL A 308 6.26 -15.94 -13.77
N ARG A 309 6.20 -16.98 -14.62
CA ARG A 309 6.44 -18.39 -14.28
C ARG A 309 5.46 -19.01 -13.26
N ILE A 310 4.23 -18.48 -13.18
CA ILE A 310 3.15 -19.06 -12.34
C ILE A 310 2.47 -20.22 -13.08
N ILE A 311 2.40 -20.17 -14.41
CA ILE A 311 1.84 -21.24 -15.25
C ILE A 311 2.80 -21.54 -16.40
N ASP A 312 2.65 -22.72 -17.02
CA ASP A 312 3.44 -23.16 -18.16
C ASP A 312 2.65 -23.11 -19.48
N ASP A 313 3.32 -23.46 -20.58
CA ASP A 313 2.72 -23.52 -21.91
C ASP A 313 1.57 -24.53 -22.01
N PHE A 314 1.67 -25.64 -21.29
CA PHE A 314 0.62 -26.65 -21.24
C PHE A 314 -0.67 -26.07 -20.62
N LYS A 315 -0.55 -25.36 -19.50
CA LYS A 315 -1.66 -24.69 -18.83
C LYS A 315 -2.29 -23.59 -19.71
N ILE A 316 -1.49 -22.84 -20.48
CA ILE A 316 -2.04 -21.88 -21.46
C ILE A 316 -2.84 -22.57 -22.55
N GLN A 317 -2.29 -23.63 -23.15
CA GLN A 317 -2.98 -24.37 -24.20
C GLN A 317 -4.28 -24.96 -23.67
N TYR A 318 -4.23 -25.63 -22.52
CA TYR A 318 -5.40 -26.21 -21.88
C TYR A 318 -6.47 -25.17 -21.56
N ALA A 319 -6.10 -24.01 -21.01
CA ALA A 319 -7.04 -22.90 -20.79
C ALA A 319 -7.65 -22.37 -22.11
N THR A 320 -6.87 -22.31 -23.18
CA THR A 320 -7.33 -21.87 -24.51
C THR A 320 -8.35 -22.84 -25.10
N ASP A 321 -8.11 -24.14 -24.94
CA ASP A 321 -9.02 -25.19 -25.38
C ASP A 321 -10.33 -25.14 -24.59
N LEU A 322 -10.26 -25.00 -23.25
CA LEU A 322 -11.44 -24.82 -22.39
C LEU A 322 -12.25 -23.58 -22.78
N MET A 323 -11.60 -22.44 -23.03
CA MET A 323 -12.29 -21.23 -23.49
C MET A 323 -12.98 -21.44 -24.84
N THR A 324 -12.39 -22.21 -25.75
CA THR A 324 -12.95 -22.42 -27.10
C THR A 324 -14.12 -23.40 -27.07
N THR A 325 -14.08 -24.37 -26.16
CA THR A 325 -15.03 -25.48 -26.09
C THR A 325 -16.04 -25.35 -24.95
N TYR A 326 -16.15 -24.18 -24.30
CA TYR A 326 -16.95 -23.98 -23.08
C TYR A 326 -18.41 -24.45 -23.20
N HIS A 327 -19.03 -24.31 -24.38
CA HIS A 327 -20.41 -24.74 -24.66
C HIS A 327 -20.61 -26.26 -24.53
N ASN A 328 -19.54 -27.04 -24.55
CA ASN A 328 -19.57 -28.49 -24.38
C ASN A 328 -19.45 -28.93 -22.91
N TYR A 329 -19.30 -27.98 -21.98
CA TYR A 329 -19.09 -28.27 -20.57
C TYR A 329 -20.29 -27.87 -19.73
N ASP A 330 -20.52 -28.64 -18.66
CA ASP A 330 -21.28 -28.14 -17.53
C ASP A 330 -20.57 -26.88 -16.96
N PRO A 331 -21.28 -25.75 -16.74
CA PRO A 331 -20.65 -24.50 -16.30
C PRO A 331 -19.89 -24.59 -14.97
N TYR A 332 -20.30 -25.49 -14.05
CA TYR A 332 -19.58 -25.70 -12.79
C TYR A 332 -18.30 -26.47 -13.05
N LYS A 333 -18.35 -27.54 -13.86
CA LYS A 333 -17.14 -28.29 -14.25
C LYS A 333 -16.14 -27.42 -15.02
N TRP A 334 -16.63 -26.54 -15.90
CA TRP A 334 -15.78 -25.60 -16.63
C TRP A 334 -15.05 -24.66 -15.67
N TYR A 335 -15.78 -24.09 -14.70
CA TYR A 335 -15.20 -23.25 -13.64
C TYR A 335 -14.11 -23.99 -12.86
N ASP A 336 -14.41 -25.20 -12.38
CA ASP A 336 -13.46 -26.02 -11.60
C ASP A 336 -12.18 -26.34 -12.38
N GLN A 337 -12.29 -26.54 -13.70
CA GLN A 337 -11.13 -26.78 -14.57
C GLN A 337 -10.32 -25.51 -14.80
N MET A 338 -10.97 -24.35 -14.98
CA MET A 338 -10.30 -23.07 -15.15
C MET A 338 -9.63 -22.60 -13.85
N GLU A 339 -10.22 -22.86 -12.68
CA GLU A 339 -9.61 -22.51 -11.40
C GLU A 339 -8.26 -23.24 -11.16
N LYS A 340 -8.15 -24.48 -11.66
CA LYS A 340 -6.93 -25.31 -11.57
C LYS A 340 -5.77 -24.78 -12.42
N ILE A 341 -6.02 -23.86 -13.35
CA ILE A 341 -4.95 -23.27 -14.18
C ILE A 341 -3.93 -22.54 -13.31
N VAL A 342 -4.39 -21.73 -12.34
CA VAL A 342 -3.51 -20.90 -11.49
C VAL A 342 -3.33 -21.44 -10.08
N SER A 343 -3.90 -22.61 -9.81
CA SER A 343 -3.62 -23.41 -8.62
C SER A 343 -2.28 -24.12 -8.78
#